data_AF-A0A1I0Y398-F1
#
_entry.id   AF-A0A1I0Y398-F1
#
_cell.length_a   1.000
_cell.length_b   1.000
_cell.length_c   1.000
_cell.angle_alpha   90.00
_cell.angle_beta   90.00
_cell.angle_gamma   90.00
#
_symmetry.space_group_name_H-M   'P 1'
#
loop_
_entity.id
_entity.type
_entity.pdbx_description
1 polymer ?
#
loop_
_entity_poly.entity_id
_entity_poly.type
_entity_poly.pdbx_seq_one_letter_code
_entity_poly.pdbx_strand_id
1 'polypeptide(L)'
;MNNIRSVLKHQYDVDIADIVPQQGGWSTLAYKVSDMNQRYFLKVYEKSRASTPKLTALIDQYMPIMVWLMHNSNLKGNITVPLLTVNGEYKCEDDVGIYLLYDYIDGETIGNRKLTEDQIQQFSEIIASLHFYGEEIPIETDSIKEDFQVPFLQLFRDILNDENKHIAGGVRKVVSPYVKQINDLVNTVEKLAIYLKNSDLKMALLSYGLALLEFNGI
;
A
#
# COMPACT_ATOMS: atom_id res chain seq x y z
N MET A 1 -8.87 -22.40 5.48
CA MET A 1 -9.32 -21.82 6.77
C MET A 1 -8.61 -22.41 7.98
N ASN A 2 -8.42 -23.74 8.07
CA ASN A 2 -7.64 -24.35 9.18
C ASN A 2 -6.20 -23.80 9.27
N ASN A 3 -5.58 -23.49 8.14
CA ASN A 3 -4.24 -22.90 8.10
C ASN A 3 -4.17 -21.51 8.77
N ILE A 4 -5.15 -20.63 8.53
CA ILE A 4 -5.22 -19.30 9.17
C ILE A 4 -5.32 -19.43 10.69
N ARG A 5 -6.15 -20.34 11.20
CA ARG A 5 -6.26 -20.59 12.66
C ARG A 5 -4.92 -21.03 13.24
N SER A 6 -4.22 -21.94 12.55
CA SER A 6 -2.89 -22.39 12.97
C SER A 6 -1.89 -21.23 12.99
N VAL A 7 -1.80 -20.45 11.91
CA VAL A 7 -0.88 -19.31 11.81
C VAL A 7 -1.14 -18.30 12.92
N LEU A 8 -2.40 -17.91 13.14
CA LEU A 8 -2.75 -16.93 14.17
C LEU A 8 -2.47 -17.43 15.59
N LYS A 9 -2.71 -18.71 15.88
CA LYS A 9 -2.37 -19.29 17.17
C LYS A 9 -0.86 -19.35 17.40
N HIS A 10 -0.09 -19.83 16.43
CA HIS A 10 1.35 -20.03 16.63
C HIS A 10 2.15 -18.72 16.54
N GLN A 11 1.75 -17.79 15.68
CA GLN A 11 2.52 -16.57 15.39
C GLN A 11 2.05 -15.36 16.18
N TYR A 12 0.79 -15.33 16.65
CA TYR A 12 0.24 -14.18 17.38
C TYR A 12 -0.38 -14.56 18.75
N ASP A 13 -0.36 -15.85 19.12
CA ASP A 13 -1.04 -16.39 20.30
C ASP A 13 -2.54 -16.04 20.37
N VAL A 14 -3.20 -15.98 19.22
CA VAL A 14 -4.64 -15.67 19.13
C VAL A 14 -5.45 -16.93 18.84
N ASP A 15 -6.29 -17.32 19.82
CA ASP A 15 -7.27 -18.40 19.68
C ASP A 15 -8.54 -17.90 19.00
N ILE A 16 -8.57 -18.01 17.68
CA ILE A 16 -9.68 -17.55 16.86
C ILE A 16 -10.94 -18.41 17.08
N ALA A 17 -12.05 -17.75 17.36
CA ALA A 17 -13.39 -18.31 17.36
C ALA A 17 -13.98 -18.27 15.94
N ASP A 18 -13.93 -17.11 15.27
CA ASP A 18 -14.60 -16.89 13.97
C ASP A 18 -13.70 -16.22 12.91
N ILE A 19 -13.96 -16.53 11.65
CA ILE A 19 -13.25 -15.99 10.47
C ILE A 19 -14.28 -15.65 9.39
N VAL A 20 -14.46 -14.36 9.13
CA VAL A 20 -15.38 -13.84 8.13
C VAL A 20 -14.58 -13.17 7.01
N PRO A 21 -14.60 -13.70 5.78
CA PRO A 21 -14.01 -13.02 4.63
C PRO A 21 -14.58 -11.61 4.49
N GLN A 22 -13.69 -10.65 4.28
CA GLN A 22 -14.06 -9.28 3.94
C GLN A 22 -13.75 -9.07 2.47
N GLN A 23 -14.44 -8.13 1.85
CA GLN A 23 -14.02 -7.65 0.55
C GLN A 23 -12.63 -7.01 0.73
N GLY A 24 -11.64 -7.62 0.08
CA GLY A 24 -10.27 -7.12 0.10
C GLY A 24 -10.04 -6.12 -1.03
N GLY A 25 -8.92 -5.41 -0.95
CA GLY A 25 -8.36 -4.74 -2.11
C GLY A 25 -7.98 -5.71 -3.23
N TRP A 26 -7.67 -5.17 -4.39
CA TRP A 26 -7.33 -5.94 -5.60
C TRP A 26 -6.13 -6.89 -5.42
N SER A 27 -5.27 -6.63 -4.43
CA SER A 27 -3.99 -7.28 -4.23
C SER A 27 -3.95 -8.36 -3.15
N THR A 28 -4.90 -8.38 -2.20
CA THR A 28 -4.83 -9.25 -1.02
C THR A 28 -6.18 -9.80 -0.58
N LEU A 29 -6.16 -10.96 0.07
CA LEU A 29 -7.32 -11.45 0.81
C LEU A 29 -7.42 -10.71 2.14
N ALA A 30 -8.64 -10.41 2.55
CA ALA A 30 -8.94 -9.73 3.80
C ALA A 30 -9.92 -10.55 4.63
N TYR A 31 -9.69 -10.65 5.93
CA TYR A 31 -10.58 -11.35 6.85
C TYR A 31 -10.78 -10.52 8.11
N LYS A 32 -12.02 -10.51 8.59
CA LYS A 32 -12.33 -10.17 9.97
C LYS A 32 -12.20 -11.46 10.76
N VAL A 33 -11.31 -11.47 11.75
CA VAL A 33 -11.11 -12.63 12.62
C VAL A 33 -11.38 -12.21 14.05
N SER A 34 -11.91 -13.08 14.88
CA SER A 34 -12.24 -12.74 16.27
C SER A 34 -11.94 -13.88 17.22
N ASP A 35 -11.38 -13.54 18.37
CA ASP A 35 -11.36 -14.42 19.53
C ASP A 35 -12.61 -14.12 20.40
N MET A 36 -12.62 -14.54 21.67
CA MET A 36 -13.75 -14.28 22.58
C MET A 36 -13.83 -12.82 23.09
N ASN A 37 -12.75 -12.06 22.96
CA ASN A 37 -12.58 -10.75 23.58
C ASN A 37 -12.47 -9.61 22.56
N GLN A 38 -11.83 -9.86 21.42
CA GLN A 38 -11.41 -8.85 20.46
C GLN A 38 -11.60 -9.31 19.01
N ARG A 39 -11.76 -8.31 18.14
CA ARG A 39 -11.81 -8.45 16.68
C ARG A 39 -10.53 -7.91 16.08
N TYR A 40 -10.04 -8.61 15.07
CA TYR A 40 -8.86 -8.27 14.31
C TYR A 40 -9.16 -8.23 12.81
N PHE A 41 -8.34 -7.50 12.09
CA PHE A 41 -8.32 -7.48 10.64
C PHE A 41 -7.06 -8.19 10.14
N LEU A 42 -7.24 -9.29 9.43
CA LEU A 42 -6.15 -10.08 8.86
C LEU A 42 -6.02 -9.79 7.36
N LYS A 43 -4.85 -9.29 6.95
CA LYS A 43 -4.45 -9.16 5.54
C LYS A 43 -3.58 -10.36 5.16
N VAL A 44 -3.91 -11.01 4.05
CA VAL A 44 -3.17 -12.17 3.52
C VAL A 44 -2.75 -11.90 2.08
N TYR A 45 -1.45 -11.91 1.84
CA TYR A 45 -0.85 -11.89 0.51
C TYR A 45 -0.56 -13.33 0.06
N GLU A 46 -1.27 -13.82 -0.95
CA GLU A 46 -1.05 -15.17 -1.48
C GLU A 46 0.27 -15.21 -2.27
N LYS A 47 1.19 -16.11 -1.91
CA LYS A 47 2.49 -16.25 -2.59
C LYS A 47 2.38 -16.66 -4.06
N SER A 48 1.25 -17.28 -4.44
CA SER A 48 0.94 -17.67 -5.82
C SER A 48 0.65 -16.48 -6.75
N ARG A 49 0.34 -15.29 -6.21
CA ARG A 49 0.07 -14.10 -7.03
C ARG A 49 1.38 -13.44 -7.48
N ALA A 50 1.48 -13.15 -8.77
CA ALA A 50 2.65 -12.50 -9.36
C ALA A 50 2.99 -11.12 -8.73
N SER A 51 2.00 -10.44 -8.17
CA SER A 51 2.20 -9.14 -7.50
C SER A 51 2.76 -9.24 -6.08
N THR A 52 2.60 -10.38 -5.39
CA THR A 52 2.92 -10.53 -3.97
C THR A 52 4.38 -10.21 -3.63
N PRO A 53 5.40 -10.72 -4.35
CA PRO A 53 6.79 -10.39 -4.05
C PRO A 53 7.04 -8.87 -4.08
N LYS A 54 6.50 -8.18 -5.08
CA LYS A 54 6.66 -6.73 -5.22
C LYS A 54 5.95 -5.96 -4.10
N LEU A 55 4.75 -6.38 -3.71
CA LEU A 55 3.94 -5.67 -2.71
C LEU A 55 4.43 -5.88 -1.26
N THR A 56 5.15 -6.98 -1.00
CA THR A 56 5.59 -7.35 0.35
C THR A 56 7.07 -7.10 0.62
N ALA A 57 7.85 -6.79 -0.43
CA ALA A 57 9.29 -6.58 -0.37
C ALA A 57 9.71 -5.46 0.60
N LEU A 58 8.90 -4.41 0.74
CA LEU A 58 9.26 -3.22 1.51
C LEU A 58 8.61 -3.16 2.89
N ILE A 59 7.79 -4.15 3.29
CA ILE A 59 7.08 -4.15 4.57
C ILE A 59 8.01 -3.84 5.73
N ASP A 60 9.14 -4.55 5.81
CA ASP A 60 10.07 -4.44 6.92
C ASP A 60 10.84 -3.12 6.92
N GLN A 61 10.82 -2.39 5.81
CA GLN A 61 11.45 -1.07 5.68
C GLN A 61 10.49 0.05 6.09
N TYR A 62 9.21 -0.04 5.68
CA TYR A 62 8.25 1.04 5.96
C TYR A 62 7.46 0.86 7.27
N MET A 63 7.37 -0.36 7.82
CA MET A 63 6.69 -0.61 9.10
C MET A 63 7.31 0.13 10.29
N PRO A 64 8.65 0.15 10.47
CA PRO A 64 9.27 0.92 11.54
C PRO A 64 8.88 2.40 11.50
N ILE A 65 8.76 2.98 10.30
CA ILE A 65 8.37 4.38 10.09
C ILE A 65 6.95 4.62 10.61
N MET A 66 6.02 3.71 10.27
CA MET A 66 4.63 3.79 10.75
C MET A 66 4.55 3.66 12.28
N VAL A 67 5.33 2.75 12.87
CA VAL A 67 5.41 2.60 14.34
C VAL A 67 6.00 3.84 15.00
N TRP A 68 7.03 4.43 14.41
CA TRP A 68 7.61 5.67 14.91
C TRP A 68 6.60 6.82 14.87
N LEU A 69 5.90 7.02 13.76
CA LEU A 69 4.85 8.03 13.64
C LEU A 69 3.74 7.81 14.67
N MET A 70 3.32 6.57 14.89
CA MET A 70 2.24 6.26 15.83
C MET A 70 2.58 6.70 17.26
N HIS A 71 3.86 6.63 17.63
CA HIS A 71 4.34 6.98 18.97
C HIS A 71 4.85 8.43 19.10
N ASN A 72 5.28 9.05 18.00
CA ASN A 72 6.00 10.33 18.03
C ASN A 72 5.29 11.46 17.25
N SER A 73 4.05 11.24 16.81
CA SER A 73 3.26 12.24 16.11
C SER A 73 1.83 12.35 16.63
N ASN A 74 1.13 13.39 16.17
CA ASN A 74 -0.32 13.54 16.33
C ASN A 74 -1.13 12.63 15.39
N LEU A 75 -0.49 11.73 14.62
CA LEU A 75 -1.16 10.74 13.78
C LEU A 75 -1.67 9.52 14.56
N LYS A 76 -1.42 9.45 15.88
CA LYS A 76 -1.95 8.39 16.73
C LYS A 76 -3.47 8.30 16.59
N GLY A 77 -3.99 7.10 16.29
CA GLY A 77 -5.41 6.86 16.03
C GLY A 77 -5.87 7.16 14.60
N ASN A 78 -5.03 7.83 13.80
CA ASN A 78 -5.26 8.09 12.37
C ASN A 78 -4.44 7.17 11.45
N ILE A 79 -3.48 6.42 12.01
CA ILE A 79 -2.71 5.39 11.32
C ILE A 79 -2.83 4.06 12.06
N THR A 80 -2.71 2.97 11.31
CA THR A 80 -2.67 1.61 11.84
C THR A 80 -1.33 0.96 11.59
N VAL A 81 -0.89 0.16 12.56
CA VAL A 81 0.27 -0.72 12.47
C VAL A 81 -0.17 -2.14 12.80
N PRO A 82 0.47 -3.17 12.22
CA PRO A 82 0.13 -4.53 12.55
C PRO A 82 0.53 -4.84 14.00
N LEU A 83 -0.20 -5.75 14.62
CA LEU A 83 0.24 -6.44 15.81
C LEU A 83 1.55 -7.16 15.51
N LEU A 84 2.46 -7.15 16.48
CA LEU A 84 3.68 -7.92 16.38
C LEU A 84 3.38 -9.40 16.60
N THR A 85 4.10 -10.24 15.88
CA THR A 85 4.15 -11.68 16.16
C THR A 85 4.78 -11.93 17.55
N VAL A 86 4.66 -13.16 18.04
CA VAL A 86 5.33 -13.63 19.27
C VAL A 86 6.86 -13.42 19.24
N ASN A 87 7.44 -13.33 18.04
CA ASN A 87 8.88 -13.08 17.84
C ASN A 87 9.22 -11.59 17.62
N GLY A 88 8.23 -10.69 17.64
CA GLY A 88 8.45 -9.25 17.44
C GLY A 88 8.43 -8.78 15.99
N GLU A 89 8.08 -9.65 15.04
CA GLU A 89 8.01 -9.31 13.60
C GLU A 89 6.66 -8.70 13.20
N TYR A 90 6.64 -7.83 12.19
CA TYR A 90 5.42 -7.17 11.67
C TYR A 90 4.55 -8.06 10.77
N LYS A 91 5.13 -9.14 10.27
CA LYS A 91 4.49 -10.12 9.39
C LYS A 91 4.99 -11.52 9.76
N CYS A 92 4.21 -12.52 9.39
CA CYS A 92 4.69 -13.90 9.35
C CYS A 92 4.33 -14.52 8.00
N GLU A 93 4.94 -15.66 7.69
CA GLU A 93 4.69 -16.35 6.45
C GLU A 93 4.67 -17.86 6.61
N ASP A 94 3.96 -18.52 5.71
CA ASP A 94 4.02 -19.96 5.50
C ASP A 94 4.20 -20.26 4.00
N ASP A 95 3.99 -21.51 3.58
CA ASP A 95 4.11 -21.92 2.17
C ASP A 95 3.07 -21.26 1.25
N VAL A 96 1.96 -20.77 1.82
CA VAL A 96 0.79 -20.28 1.08
C VAL A 96 0.77 -18.76 1.01
N GLY A 97 1.12 -18.07 2.10
CA GLY A 97 0.92 -16.64 2.19
C GLY A 97 1.83 -15.90 3.16
N ILE A 98 1.72 -14.58 3.10
CA ILE A 98 2.30 -13.62 4.04
C ILE A 98 1.14 -12.95 4.78
N TYR A 99 1.21 -12.89 6.10
CA TYR A 99 0.12 -12.54 7.00
C TYR A 99 0.49 -11.30 7.83
N LEU A 100 -0.41 -10.33 7.85
CA LEU A 100 -0.35 -9.16 8.74
C LEU A 100 -1.66 -9.05 9.51
N LEU A 101 -1.56 -8.99 10.84
CA LEU A 101 -2.71 -8.88 11.73
C LEU A 101 -2.80 -7.45 12.27
N TYR A 102 -3.99 -6.85 12.24
CA TYR A 102 -4.24 -5.51 12.76
C TYR A 102 -5.41 -5.54 13.74
N ASP A 103 -5.50 -4.53 14.61
CA ASP A 103 -6.74 -4.25 15.32
C ASP A 103 -7.87 -3.98 14.31
N TYR A 104 -9.05 -4.55 14.57
CA TYR A 104 -10.21 -4.27 13.72
C TYR A 104 -10.78 -2.90 14.06
N ILE A 105 -10.80 -2.00 13.07
CA ILE A 105 -11.46 -0.70 13.19
C ILE A 105 -12.90 -0.84 12.72
N ASP A 106 -13.84 -0.52 13.60
CA ASP A 106 -15.24 -0.35 13.21
C ASP A 106 -15.40 0.95 12.42
N GLY A 107 -15.88 0.82 11.19
CA GLY A 107 -16.08 1.95 10.31
C GLY A 107 -16.40 1.52 8.90
N GLU A 108 -16.77 2.49 8.07
CA GLU A 108 -16.99 2.29 6.64
C GLU A 108 -16.04 3.18 5.86
N THR A 109 -15.66 2.69 4.68
CA THR A 109 -14.91 3.50 3.72
C THR A 109 -15.82 4.56 3.12
N ILE A 110 -15.25 5.69 2.71
CA ILE A 110 -16.05 6.75 2.09
C ILE A 110 -16.69 6.27 0.77
N GLY A 111 -16.02 5.37 0.05
CA GLY A 111 -16.48 4.83 -1.23
C GLY A 111 -16.76 5.94 -2.23
N ASN A 112 -17.96 5.94 -2.82
CA ASN A 112 -18.38 6.98 -3.77
C ASN A 112 -19.09 8.17 -3.10
N ARG A 113 -19.10 8.24 -1.76
CA ARG A 113 -19.72 9.35 -1.03
C ARG A 113 -18.81 10.59 -1.09
N LYS A 114 -19.43 11.77 -1.05
CA LYS A 114 -18.68 13.02 -0.86
C LYS A 114 -18.27 13.16 0.60
N LEU A 115 -17.08 13.69 0.82
CA LEU A 115 -16.66 14.12 2.16
C LEU A 115 -17.47 15.37 2.56
N THR A 116 -17.82 15.43 3.83
CA THR A 116 -18.34 16.65 4.48
C THR A 116 -17.22 17.66 4.69
N GLU A 117 -17.56 18.92 4.97
CA GLU A 117 -16.56 19.97 5.26
C GLU A 117 -15.67 19.59 6.45
N ASP A 118 -16.27 19.07 7.53
CA ASP A 118 -15.54 18.59 8.72
C ASP A 118 -14.55 17.46 8.37
N GLN A 119 -14.97 16.52 7.51
CA GLN A 119 -14.09 15.44 7.06
C GLN A 119 -12.96 15.94 6.16
N ILE A 120 -13.22 16.94 5.31
CA ILE A 120 -12.19 17.59 4.48
C ILE A 120 -11.16 18.28 5.37
N GLN A 121 -11.62 18.99 6.41
CA GLN A 121 -10.74 19.63 7.37
C GLN A 121 -9.87 18.59 8.10
N GLN A 122 -10.48 17.56 8.70
CA GLN A 122 -9.76 16.51 9.42
C GLN A 122 -8.75 15.79 8.51
N PHE A 123 -9.14 15.45 7.29
CA PHE A 123 -8.24 14.81 6.33
C PHE A 123 -7.07 15.73 5.97
N SER A 124 -7.32 17.02 5.76
CA SER A 124 -6.27 18.00 5.46
C SER A 124 -5.28 18.14 6.62
N GLU A 125 -5.77 18.14 7.87
CA GLU A 125 -4.94 18.17 9.08
C GLU A 125 -4.07 16.91 9.21
N ILE A 126 -4.62 15.72 8.90
CA ILE A 126 -3.87 14.45 8.88
C ILE A 126 -2.77 14.50 7.82
N ILE A 127 -3.08 14.93 6.60
CA ILE A 127 -2.10 14.99 5.50
C ILE A 127 -1.02 16.05 5.79
N ALA A 128 -1.40 17.22 6.29
CA ALA A 128 -0.44 18.25 6.69
C ALA A 128 0.50 17.74 7.79
N SER A 129 -0.05 17.00 8.76
CA SER A 129 0.74 16.38 9.83
C SER A 129 1.68 15.31 9.28
N LEU A 130 1.25 14.49 8.32
CA LEU A 130 2.12 13.52 7.65
C LEU A 130 3.28 14.21 6.91
N HIS A 131 2.98 15.26 6.14
CA HIS A 131 3.97 16.02 5.36
C HIS A 131 4.91 16.87 6.22
N PHE A 132 4.57 17.08 7.49
CA PHE A 132 5.49 17.72 8.43
C PHE A 132 6.75 16.87 8.62
N TYR A 133 6.60 15.55 8.55
CA TYR A 133 7.68 14.59 8.75
C TYR A 133 8.47 14.26 7.47
N GLY A 134 9.77 14.04 7.62
CA GLY A 134 10.69 13.60 6.58
C GLY A 134 12.03 13.15 7.17
N GLU A 135 13.05 14.00 7.07
CA GLU A 135 14.44 13.69 7.47
C GLU A 135 14.65 13.51 8.98
N GLU A 136 13.71 13.97 9.82
CA GLU A 136 13.77 13.84 11.27
C GLU A 136 13.44 12.43 11.78
N ILE A 137 12.89 11.56 10.93
CA ILE A 137 12.57 10.19 11.31
C ILE A 137 13.89 9.42 11.48
N PRO A 138 14.20 8.87 12.67
CA PRO A 138 15.49 8.23 12.96
C PRO A 138 15.53 6.78 12.42
N ILE A 139 15.03 6.58 11.21
CA ILE A 139 14.91 5.28 10.54
C ILE A 139 15.49 5.44 9.13
N GLU A 140 16.23 4.42 8.67
CA GLU A 140 16.79 4.41 7.33
C GLU A 140 15.66 4.39 6.28
N THR A 141 15.66 5.39 5.40
CA THR A 141 14.62 5.58 4.36
C THR A 141 15.15 5.56 2.94
N ASP A 142 16.46 5.39 2.75
CA ASP A 142 17.13 5.51 1.45
C ASP A 142 16.55 4.56 0.39
N SER A 143 16.11 3.36 0.81
CA SER A 143 15.54 2.34 -0.07
C SER A 143 14.10 2.63 -0.53
N ILE A 144 13.40 3.56 0.12
CA ILE A 144 12.01 3.94 -0.20
C ILE A 144 11.87 5.41 -0.58
N LYS A 145 12.99 6.14 -0.67
CA LYS A 145 13.03 7.53 -1.09
C LYS A 145 12.78 7.62 -2.59
N GLU A 146 11.94 8.57 -3.01
CA GLU A 146 11.73 8.87 -4.42
C GLU A 146 13.06 9.28 -5.08
N ASP A 147 13.40 8.60 -6.18
CA ASP A 147 14.64 8.81 -6.94
C ASP A 147 14.39 9.34 -8.36
N PHE A 148 13.12 9.60 -8.67
CA PHE A 148 12.59 10.08 -9.93
C PHE A 148 12.91 9.15 -11.12
N GLN A 149 13.24 7.89 -10.87
CA GLN A 149 13.42 6.92 -11.94
C GLN A 149 12.06 6.47 -12.48
N VAL A 150 11.97 6.44 -13.81
CA VAL A 150 10.76 6.05 -14.54
C VAL A 150 11.04 4.87 -15.48
N PRO A 151 11.55 3.73 -14.96
CA PRO A 151 12.05 2.62 -15.78
C PRO A 151 10.96 1.99 -16.66
N PHE A 152 9.69 2.13 -16.29
CA PHE A 152 8.56 1.62 -17.06
C PHE A 152 8.35 2.37 -18.40
N LEU A 153 8.82 3.61 -18.54
CA LEU A 153 8.60 4.40 -19.76
C LEU A 153 9.28 3.78 -20.98
N GLN A 154 10.45 3.17 -20.81
CA GLN A 154 11.15 2.51 -21.91
C GLN A 154 10.34 1.33 -22.43
N LEU A 155 9.94 0.42 -21.52
CA LEU A 155 9.07 -0.71 -21.87
C LEU A 155 7.77 -0.24 -22.53
N PHE A 156 7.18 0.82 -22.00
CA PHE A 156 5.93 1.36 -22.53
C PHE A 156 6.09 1.95 -23.93
N ARG A 157 7.19 2.67 -24.21
CA ARG A 157 7.54 3.14 -25.56
C ARG A 157 7.72 1.98 -26.53
N ASP A 158 8.42 0.93 -26.12
CA ASP A 158 8.69 -0.23 -26.99
C ASP A 158 7.38 -0.92 -27.39
N ILE A 159 6.45 -1.07 -26.45
CA ILE A 159 5.11 -1.62 -26.69
C ILE A 159 4.30 -0.77 -27.69
N LEU A 160 4.38 0.56 -27.57
CA LEU A 160 3.65 1.49 -28.44
C LEU A 160 4.26 1.59 -29.85
N ASN A 161 5.58 1.45 -29.96
CA ASN A 161 6.33 1.67 -31.20
C ASN A 161 6.49 0.39 -32.05
N ASP A 162 6.41 -0.82 -31.48
CA ASP A 162 6.46 -2.09 -32.24
C ASP A 162 5.12 -2.41 -32.95
N GLU A 163 4.56 -1.41 -33.63
CA GLU A 163 3.24 -1.45 -34.29
C GLU A 163 2.09 -2.00 -33.42
N ASN A 164 2.27 -2.03 -32.09
CA ASN A 164 1.38 -2.69 -31.15
C ASN A 164 1.14 -4.19 -31.46
N LYS A 165 2.11 -4.91 -32.04
CA LYS A 165 1.97 -6.34 -32.40
C LYS A 165 1.70 -7.24 -31.20
N HIS A 166 2.24 -6.87 -30.05
CA HIS A 166 2.09 -7.60 -28.79
C HIS A 166 0.85 -7.18 -27.98
N ILE A 167 0.13 -6.16 -28.44
CA ILE A 167 -1.10 -5.69 -27.79
C ILE A 167 -2.30 -6.46 -28.35
N ALA A 168 -3.14 -7.00 -27.48
CA ALA A 168 -4.39 -7.63 -27.88
C ALA A 168 -5.21 -6.69 -28.78
N GLY A 169 -5.76 -7.21 -29.88
CA GLY A 169 -6.36 -6.38 -30.94
C GLY A 169 -7.44 -5.40 -30.46
N GLY A 170 -8.19 -5.76 -29.41
CA GLY A 170 -9.15 -4.86 -28.76
C GLY A 170 -8.49 -3.64 -28.11
N VAL A 171 -7.43 -3.86 -27.34
CA VAL A 171 -6.66 -2.78 -26.70
C VAL A 171 -5.97 -1.93 -27.76
N ARG A 172 -5.41 -2.54 -28.82
CA ARG A 172 -4.80 -1.81 -29.94
C ARG A 172 -5.80 -0.84 -30.58
N LYS A 173 -7.03 -1.26 -30.83
CA LYS A 173 -8.09 -0.39 -31.40
C LYS A 173 -8.39 0.82 -30.50
N VAL A 174 -8.39 0.63 -29.18
CA VAL A 174 -8.64 1.71 -28.20
C VAL A 174 -7.45 2.66 -28.10
N VAL A 175 -6.22 2.14 -28.12
CA VAL A 175 -4.99 2.92 -27.90
C VAL A 175 -4.52 3.66 -29.15
N SER A 176 -4.68 3.05 -30.35
CA SER A 176 -4.13 3.57 -31.62
C SER A 176 -4.45 5.05 -31.88
N PRO A 177 -5.68 5.55 -31.65
CA PRO A 177 -6.01 6.97 -31.88
C PRO A 177 -5.22 7.94 -30.99
N TYR A 178 -4.71 7.46 -29.85
CA TYR A 178 -4.07 8.28 -28.82
C TYR A 178 -2.55 8.09 -28.76
N VAL A 179 -1.95 7.21 -29.58
CA VAL A 179 -0.51 6.87 -29.52
C VAL A 179 0.37 8.13 -29.53
N LYS A 180 0.05 9.12 -30.38
CA LYS A 180 0.80 10.37 -30.42
C LYS A 180 0.73 11.13 -29.08
N GLN A 181 -0.48 11.31 -28.53
CA GLN A 181 -0.68 12.00 -27.26
C GLN A 181 0.01 11.26 -26.10
N ILE A 182 -0.05 9.93 -26.12
CA ILE A 182 0.62 9.09 -25.13
C ILE A 182 2.14 9.28 -25.21
N ASN A 183 2.71 9.26 -26.41
CA ASN A 183 4.14 9.53 -26.61
C ASN A 183 4.55 10.94 -26.14
N ASP A 184 3.72 11.94 -26.37
CA ASP A 184 3.96 13.31 -25.89
C ASP A 184 3.95 13.37 -24.35
N LEU A 185 3.03 12.65 -23.69
CA LEU A 185 2.98 12.52 -22.23
C LEU A 185 4.21 11.78 -21.68
N VAL A 186 4.62 10.68 -22.32
CA VAL A 186 5.84 9.94 -21.95
C VAL A 186 7.07 10.85 -22.01
N ASN A 187 7.21 11.64 -23.09
CA ASN A 187 8.29 12.61 -23.23
C ASN A 187 8.25 13.69 -22.14
N THR A 188 7.04 14.10 -21.74
CA THR A 188 6.85 15.10 -20.68
C THR A 188 7.27 14.55 -19.32
N VAL A 189 6.85 13.33 -18.98
CA VAL A 189 7.23 12.67 -17.74
C VAL A 189 8.75 12.48 -17.66
N GLU A 190 9.39 12.03 -18.73
CA GLU A 190 10.85 11.85 -18.75
C GLU A 190 11.60 13.16 -18.54
N LYS A 191 11.17 14.25 -19.21
CA LYS A 191 11.76 15.58 -19.01
C LYS A 191 11.58 16.09 -17.58
N LEU A 192 10.39 15.92 -17.01
CA LEU A 192 10.10 16.34 -15.63
C LEU A 192 10.89 15.52 -14.62
N ALA A 193 11.02 14.21 -14.83
CA ALA A 193 11.83 13.33 -13.98
C ALA A 193 13.30 13.77 -13.95
N ILE A 194 13.90 14.06 -15.11
CA ILE A 194 15.27 14.60 -15.19
C ILE A 194 15.38 15.95 -14.49
N TYR A 195 14.41 16.85 -14.70
CA TYR A 195 14.41 18.15 -14.06
C TYR A 195 14.36 18.04 -12.53
N LEU A 196 13.44 17.23 -11.99
CA LEU A 196 13.27 17.02 -10.56
C LEU A 196 14.50 16.35 -9.93
N LYS A 197 15.09 15.36 -10.61
CA LYS A 197 16.31 14.69 -10.14
C LYS A 197 17.51 15.63 -9.99
N ASN A 198 17.56 16.70 -10.79
CA ASN A 198 18.62 17.71 -10.73
C ASN A 198 18.23 18.95 -9.93
N SER A 199 17.06 18.95 -9.29
CA SER A 199 16.58 20.05 -8.47
C SER A 199 16.95 19.82 -7.00
N ASP A 200 17.16 20.91 -6.26
CA ASP A 200 17.29 20.86 -4.80
C ASP A 200 15.90 20.84 -4.17
N LEU A 201 15.40 19.65 -3.86
CA LEU A 201 14.04 19.42 -3.38
C LEU A 201 14.05 18.99 -1.93
N LYS A 202 13.23 19.67 -1.11
CA LYS A 202 12.89 19.17 0.22
C LYS A 202 11.89 18.03 0.07
N MET A 203 12.30 16.83 0.47
CA MET A 203 11.42 15.66 0.50
C MET A 203 10.54 15.68 1.76
N ALA A 204 9.30 15.22 1.61
CA ALA A 204 8.36 15.05 2.70
C ALA A 204 7.79 13.63 2.64
N LEU A 205 7.37 13.10 3.78
CA LEU A 205 6.71 11.81 3.84
C LEU A 205 5.34 11.90 3.17
N LEU A 206 5.09 10.99 2.22
CA LEU A 206 3.82 10.88 1.50
C LEU A 206 3.15 9.55 1.84
N SER A 207 1.82 9.48 1.72
CA SER A 207 1.06 8.24 1.87
C SER A 207 1.17 7.30 0.66
N TYR A 208 2.21 7.41 -0.18
CA TYR A 208 2.26 6.77 -1.49
C TYR A 208 2.30 5.24 -1.36
N GLY A 209 1.18 4.56 -1.58
CA GLY A 209 1.07 3.11 -1.40
C GLY A 209 1.31 2.60 0.04
N LEU A 210 1.74 3.48 0.95
CA LEU A 210 1.65 3.29 2.39
C LEU A 210 0.16 3.14 2.71
N ALA A 211 -0.18 2.03 3.33
CA ALA A 211 -1.52 1.53 3.62
C ALA A 211 -2.30 2.43 4.61
N LEU A 212 -2.35 3.73 4.35
CA LEU A 212 -3.09 4.72 5.11
C LEU A 212 -4.55 4.82 4.64
N LEU A 213 -5.11 3.71 4.11
CA LEU A 213 -6.52 3.38 3.82
C LEU A 213 -6.64 2.52 2.53
N GLU A 214 -5.90 1.40 2.40
CA GLU A 214 -6.35 0.31 1.49
C GLU A 214 -7.52 -0.46 2.14
N PHE A 215 -8.55 0.26 2.57
CA PHE A 215 -9.86 -0.32 2.84
C PHE A 215 -10.66 -0.14 1.55
N ASN A 216 -10.63 -1.15 0.69
CA ASN A 216 -11.56 -1.27 -0.42
C ASN A 216 -12.63 -2.28 0.01
N GLY A 217 -13.88 -1.83 0.10
CA GLY A 217 -15.03 -2.73 0.10
C GLY A 217 -16.08 -2.50 1.19
N ILE A 218 -17.13 -1.78 0.83
CA ILE A 218 -18.40 -2.46 0.48
C ILE A 218 -18.44 -2.54 -1.05
#